data_AF-A0A0E2E7S8-F1
#
_entry.id   AF-A0A0E2E7S8-F1
#
_cell.length_a   1.000
_cell.length_b   1.000
_cell.length_c   1.000
_cell.angle_alpha   90.00
_cell.angle_beta   90.00
_cell.angle_gamma   90.00
#
_symmetry.space_group_name_H-M   'P 1'
#
loop_
_entity.id
_entity.type
_entity.pdbx_description
1 polymer ?
#
loop_
_entity_poly.entity_id
_entity_poly.type
_entity_poly.pdbx_seq_one_letter_code
_entity_poly.pdbx_strand_id
1 'polypeptide(L)'
;MLAVVKMPHTSFTVSGDIPENILSILKTYYKKHLILEDDKTEYVEASTMDWYKEAEKRQTPAKTLRFYRTLNKLTQVQLAEKLGVTKQFISNMETGQKPISRKTAYLLSEIFGIDAGRFI
;
A
#
# COMPACT_ATOMS: atom_id res chain seq x y z
N MET A 1 38.01 -50.02 -11.78
CA MET A 1 36.74 -49.29 -11.58
C MET A 1 37.03 -47.80 -11.70
N LEU A 2 36.48 -47.13 -12.71
CA LEU A 2 36.54 -45.67 -12.82
C LEU A 2 35.40 -45.11 -11.96
N ALA A 3 35.76 -44.47 -10.84
CA ALA A 3 34.78 -43.74 -10.04
C ALA A 3 34.44 -42.45 -10.79
N VAL A 4 33.27 -42.42 -11.43
CA VAL A 4 32.67 -41.17 -11.91
C VAL A 4 32.25 -40.37 -10.67
N VAL A 5 33.08 -39.44 -10.25
CA VAL A 5 32.75 -38.50 -9.18
C VAL A 5 31.75 -37.50 -9.72
N LYS A 6 30.48 -37.64 -9.34
CA LYS A 6 29.45 -36.60 -9.57
C LYS A 6 29.84 -35.37 -8.74
N MET A 7 30.10 -34.25 -9.40
CA MET A 7 30.31 -32.97 -8.72
C MET A 7 29.08 -32.63 -7.86
N PRO A 8 29.22 -32.35 -6.55
CA PRO A 8 28.09 -31.96 -5.73
C PRO A 8 27.55 -30.60 -6.18
N HIS A 9 26.22 -30.48 -6.29
CA HIS A 9 25.50 -29.21 -6.46
C HIS A 9 25.68 -28.38 -5.17
N THR A 10 26.85 -27.76 -5.02
CA THR A 10 27.19 -26.99 -3.83
C THR A 10 26.65 -25.59 -3.99
N SER A 11 25.67 -25.22 -3.18
CA SER A 11 25.23 -23.83 -2.99
C SER A 11 25.76 -23.30 -1.67
N PHE A 12 26.16 -22.03 -1.65
CA PHE A 12 26.53 -21.33 -0.43
C PHE A 12 26.06 -19.87 -0.53
N THR A 13 25.71 -19.30 0.62
CA THR A 13 25.28 -17.91 0.75
C THR A 13 26.24 -17.21 1.69
N VAL A 14 26.67 -15.99 1.32
CA VAL A 14 27.52 -15.13 2.14
C VAL A 14 26.79 -13.81 2.31
N SER A 15 26.67 -13.32 3.54
CA SER A 15 26.01 -12.06 3.89
C SER A 15 26.90 -11.22 4.81
N GLY A 16 26.71 -9.90 4.79
CA GLY A 16 27.50 -8.92 5.54
C GLY A 16 28.22 -7.93 4.63
N ASP A 17 29.20 -7.20 5.18
CA ASP A 17 30.03 -6.28 4.40
C ASP A 17 31.09 -7.08 3.62
N ILE A 18 30.76 -7.42 2.37
CA ILE A 18 31.61 -8.25 1.50
C ILE A 18 32.59 -7.34 0.74
N PRO A 19 33.91 -7.50 0.95
CA PRO A 19 34.93 -6.71 0.25
C PRO A 19 34.86 -6.81 -1.28
N GLU A 20 35.12 -5.70 -1.96
CA GLU A 20 35.01 -5.59 -3.43
C GLU A 20 35.92 -6.56 -4.20
N ASN A 21 37.12 -6.85 -3.66
CA ASN A 21 38.03 -7.83 -4.23
C ASN A 21 37.41 -9.24 -4.26
N ILE A 22 36.64 -9.62 -3.23
CA ILE A 22 35.95 -10.91 -3.18
C ILE A 22 34.79 -10.92 -4.19
N LEU A 23 34.01 -9.84 -4.26
CA LEU A 23 32.92 -9.71 -5.24
C LEU A 23 33.44 -9.83 -6.69
N SER A 24 34.58 -9.23 -7.00
CA SER A 24 35.20 -9.30 -8.33
C SER A 24 35.56 -10.74 -8.70
N ILE A 25 36.15 -11.49 -7.77
CA ILE A 25 36.46 -12.91 -7.94
C ILE A 25 35.17 -13.70 -8.18
N LEU A 26 34.16 -13.52 -7.33
CA LEU A 26 32.88 -14.24 -7.46
C LEU A 26 32.19 -13.94 -8.81
N LYS A 27 32.16 -12.68 -9.25
CA LYS A 27 31.61 -12.28 -10.56
C LYS A 27 32.37 -12.95 -11.72
N THR A 28 33.69 -13.05 -11.61
CA THR A 28 34.54 -13.65 -12.65
C THR A 28 34.29 -15.14 -12.82
N TYR A 29 34.21 -15.88 -11.70
CA TYR A 29 34.10 -17.35 -11.73
C TYR A 29 32.66 -17.85 -11.86
N TYR A 30 31.69 -17.19 -11.22
CA TYR A 30 30.31 -17.69 -11.12
C TYR A 30 29.35 -17.04 -12.12
N LYS A 31 29.65 -15.86 -12.65
CA LYS A 31 28.89 -15.17 -13.73
C LYS A 31 27.37 -15.31 -13.59
N LYS A 32 26.72 -16.05 -14.49
CA LYS A 32 25.26 -16.27 -14.55
C LYS A 32 24.68 -17.10 -13.39
N HIS A 33 25.55 -17.70 -12.59
CA HIS A 33 25.20 -18.51 -11.42
C HIS A 33 25.39 -17.74 -10.10
N LEU A 34 25.85 -16.49 -10.16
CA LEU A 34 25.95 -15.60 -9.01
C LEU A 34 24.66 -14.78 -8.87
N ILE A 35 24.06 -14.83 -7.69
CA ILE A 35 22.95 -13.95 -7.30
C ILE A 35 23.51 -12.97 -6.28
N LEU A 36 23.41 -11.68 -6.55
CA LEU A 36 23.77 -10.61 -5.63
C LEU A 36 22.48 -9.97 -5.13
N GLU A 37 22.18 -10.14 -3.85
CA GLU A 37 21.12 -9.42 -3.16
C GLU A 37 21.81 -8.29 -2.39
N ASP A 38 21.65 -7.06 -2.85
CA ASP A 38 22.11 -5.89 -2.10
C ASP A 38 21.01 -5.53 -1.09
N ASP A 39 21.35 -5.60 0.20
CA ASP A 39 20.47 -5.20 1.31
C ASP A 39 20.22 -3.68 1.31
N LYS A 40 20.78 -2.92 0.36
CA LYS A 40 20.28 -1.58 0.01
C LYS A 40 18.85 -1.68 -0.53
N THR A 41 17.94 -1.88 0.41
CA THR A 41 16.63 -1.25 0.35
C THR A 41 16.89 0.24 0.30
N GLU A 42 17.10 0.78 -0.90
CA GLU A 42 16.85 2.19 -1.14
C GLU A 42 15.40 2.41 -0.69
N TYR A 43 15.24 3.13 0.42
CA TYR A 43 13.92 3.52 0.90
C TYR A 43 13.32 4.42 -0.15
N VAL A 44 12.56 3.83 -1.07
CA VAL A 44 11.77 4.56 -2.03
C VAL A 44 10.53 5.06 -1.34
N GLU A 45 10.21 6.34 -1.53
CA GLU A 45 8.99 6.92 -0.97
C GLU A 45 7.78 6.14 -1.50
N ALA A 46 6.97 5.59 -0.60
CA ALA A 46 5.83 4.75 -0.98
C ALA A 46 4.89 5.45 -1.96
N SER A 47 4.74 6.78 -1.88
CA SER A 47 3.90 7.59 -2.77
C SER A 47 4.34 7.54 -4.25
N THR A 48 5.62 7.29 -4.50
CA THR A 48 6.17 7.24 -5.86
C THR A 48 5.96 5.88 -6.53
N MET A 49 5.66 4.85 -5.74
CA MET A 49 5.46 3.48 -6.21
C MET A 49 4.12 3.33 -6.95
N ASP A 50 4.12 2.51 -8.00
CA ASP A 50 2.95 2.32 -8.86
C ASP A 50 1.74 1.76 -8.11
N TRP A 51 1.97 0.84 -7.17
CA TRP A 51 0.89 0.26 -6.36
C TRP A 51 0.20 1.32 -5.49
N TYR A 52 0.95 2.33 -5.01
CA TYR A 52 0.40 3.40 -4.18
C TYR A 52 -0.41 4.37 -5.02
N LYS A 53 0.13 4.79 -6.18
CA LYS A 53 -0.59 5.64 -7.15
C LYS A 53 -1.89 4.99 -7.60
N GLU A 54 -1.87 3.67 -7.81
CA GLU A 54 -3.06 2.91 -8.17
C GLU A 54 -4.06 2.82 -7.01
N ALA A 55 -3.58 2.65 -5.77
CA ALA A 55 -4.45 2.69 -4.59
C ALA A 55 -5.08 4.07 -4.38
N GLU A 56 -4.31 5.14 -4.57
CA GLU A 56 -4.76 6.53 -4.47
C GLU A 56 -5.82 6.86 -5.52
N LYS A 57 -5.61 6.47 -6.79
CA LYS A 57 -6.61 6.62 -7.87
C LYS A 57 -7.93 5.91 -7.57
N ARG A 58 -7.90 4.82 -6.81
CA ARG A 58 -9.10 4.07 -6.42
C ARG A 58 -9.85 4.72 -5.27
N GLN A 59 -9.27 5.69 -4.59
CA GLN A 59 -9.90 6.42 -3.50
C GLN A 59 -10.90 7.42 -4.08
N THR A 60 -12.16 7.30 -3.64
CA THR A 60 -13.23 8.22 -4.04
C THR A 60 -13.87 8.82 -2.80
N PRO A 61 -14.49 10.00 -2.87
CA PRO A 61 -15.21 10.59 -1.75
C PRO A 61 -16.20 9.62 -1.08
N ALA A 62 -16.89 8.81 -1.89
CA ALA A 62 -17.81 7.76 -1.43
C ALA A 62 -17.11 6.68 -0.59
N LYS A 63 -15.96 6.18 -1.05
CA LYS A 63 -15.15 5.20 -0.31
C LYS A 63 -14.55 5.82 0.95
N THR A 64 -14.09 7.07 0.88
CA THR A 64 -13.57 7.82 2.03
C THR A 64 -14.63 7.97 3.11
N LEU A 65 -15.85 8.37 2.74
CA LEU A 65 -16.99 8.44 3.66
C LEU A 65 -17.24 7.11 4.37
N ARG A 66 -17.35 6.03 3.59
CA ARG A 66 -17.56 4.68 4.15
C ARG A 66 -16.43 4.27 5.08
N PHE A 67 -15.18 4.51 4.68
CA PHE A 67 -14.00 4.21 5.47
C PHE A 67 -14.04 4.90 6.83
N TYR A 68 -14.20 6.23 6.86
CA TYR A 68 -14.22 6.99 8.11
C TYR A 68 -15.44 6.67 8.98
N ARG A 69 -16.61 6.39 8.38
CA ARG A 69 -17.77 5.89 9.14
C ARG A 69 -17.43 4.58 9.86
N THR A 70 -16.82 3.62 9.15
CA THR A 70 -16.47 2.32 9.73
C THR A 70 -15.34 2.42 10.75
N LEU A 71 -14.36 3.28 10.52
CA LEU A 71 -13.26 3.56 11.45
C LEU A 71 -13.80 4.07 12.79
N ASN A 72 -14.82 4.93 12.75
CA ASN A 72 -15.52 5.45 13.92
C ASN A 72 -16.60 4.51 14.48
N LYS A 73 -16.69 3.27 13.98
CA LYS A 73 -17.67 2.25 14.40
C LYS A 73 -19.13 2.73 14.32
N LEU A 74 -19.45 3.66 13.42
CA LEU A 74 -20.80 4.17 13.23
C LEU A 74 -21.57 3.30 12.23
N THR A 75 -22.85 3.05 12.49
CA THR A 75 -23.77 2.54 11.47
C THR A 75 -24.17 3.66 10.50
N GLN A 76 -24.72 3.31 9.34
CA GLN A 76 -25.28 4.32 8.42
C GLN A 76 -26.42 5.12 9.04
N VAL A 77 -27.19 4.52 9.95
CA VAL A 77 -28.28 5.19 10.69
C VAL A 77 -27.71 6.22 11.65
N GLN A 78 -26.72 5.84 12.46
CA GLN A 78 -26.09 6.74 13.43
C GLN A 78 -25.39 7.94 12.77
N LEU A 79 -24.74 7.72 11.62
CA LEU A 79 -24.16 8.82 10.86
C LEU A 79 -25.24 9.73 10.27
N ALA A 80 -26.35 9.16 9.81
CA ALA A 80 -27.48 9.91 9.28
C ALA A 80 -28.10 10.80 10.36
N GLU A 81 -28.30 10.28 11.58
CA GLU A 81 -28.78 11.03 12.74
C GLU A 81 -27.86 12.22 13.08
N LYS A 82 -26.53 12.00 13.11
CA LYS A 82 -25.55 13.07 13.35
C LYS A 82 -25.60 14.18 12.30
N LEU A 83 -25.91 13.83 11.05
CA LEU A 83 -25.99 14.77 9.93
C LEU A 83 -27.38 15.36 9.71
N GLY A 84 -28.40 14.90 10.46
CA GLY A 84 -29.79 15.30 10.24
C GLY A 84 -30.35 14.88 8.87
N VAL A 85 -29.90 13.74 8.34
CA VAL A 85 -30.33 13.19 7.04
C VAL A 85 -30.89 11.78 7.18
N THR A 86 -31.38 11.19 6.09
CA THR A 86 -31.88 9.81 6.11
C THR A 86 -30.75 8.79 5.92
N LYS A 87 -30.92 7.58 6.46
CA LYS A 87 -30.00 6.46 6.22
C LYS A 87 -29.81 6.16 4.73
N GLN A 88 -30.87 6.30 3.93
CA GLN A 88 -30.79 6.12 2.48
C GLN A 88 -29.88 7.15 1.83
N PHE A 89 -29.89 8.40 2.32
CA PHE A 89 -29.01 9.45 1.81
C PHE A 89 -27.54 9.11 2.05
N ILE A 90 -27.18 8.61 3.25
CA ILE A 90 -25.83 8.10 3.53
C ILE A 90 -25.47 6.95 2.61
N SER A 91 -26.35 5.97 2.44
CA SER A 91 -26.10 4.82 1.54
C SER A 91 -25.87 5.27 0.10
N ASN A 92 -26.63 6.24 -0.40
CA ASN A 92 -26.47 6.78 -1.75
C ASN A 92 -25.13 7.52 -1.91
N MET A 93 -24.67 8.23 -0.87
CA MET A 93 -23.33 8.85 -0.88
C MET A 93 -22.20 7.81 -0.83
N GLU A 94 -22.31 6.78 0.01
CA GLU A 94 -21.28 5.73 0.14
C GLU A 94 -21.17 4.84 -1.10
N THR A 95 -22.23 4.76 -1.91
CA THR A 95 -22.24 4.04 -3.18
C THR A 95 -21.91 4.92 -4.38
N GLY A 96 -21.76 6.24 -4.18
CA GLY A 96 -21.49 7.21 -5.25
C GLY A 96 -22.71 7.58 -6.10
N GLN A 97 -23.91 7.07 -5.78
CA GLN A 97 -25.16 7.45 -6.47
C GLN A 97 -25.54 8.91 -6.25
N LYS A 98 -25.18 9.46 -5.08
CA LYS A 98 -25.33 10.89 -4.75
C LYS A 98 -23.93 11.46 -4.46
N PRO A 99 -23.55 12.58 -5.09
CA PRO A 99 -22.32 13.27 -4.71
C PRO A 99 -22.45 13.86 -3.31
N ILE A 100 -21.32 14.00 -2.62
CA ILE A 100 -21.26 14.68 -1.32
C ILE A 100 -21.21 16.19 -1.59
N SER A 101 -22.16 16.94 -1.03
CA SER A 101 -22.16 18.39 -1.18
C SER A 101 -21.05 19.03 -0.34
N ARG A 102 -20.56 20.22 -0.72
CA ARG A 102 -19.57 20.97 0.08
C ARG A 102 -20.02 21.16 1.52
N LYS A 103 -21.30 21.50 1.74
CA LYS A 103 -21.86 21.65 3.09
C LYS A 103 -21.77 20.36 3.89
N THR A 104 -22.09 19.23 3.26
CA THR A 104 -21.98 17.90 3.89
C THR A 104 -20.52 17.54 4.16
N ALA A 105 -19.61 17.84 3.24
CA ALA A 105 -18.17 17.63 3.41
C ALA A 105 -17.63 18.39 4.63
N TYR A 106 -18.05 19.63 4.85
CA TYR A 106 -17.70 20.37 6.07
C TYR A 106 -18.25 19.71 7.34
N LEU A 107 -19.51 19.28 7.36
CA LEU A 107 -20.05 18.57 8.52
C LEU A 107 -19.32 17.25 8.80
N LEU A 108 -18.97 16.50 7.75
CA LEU A 108 -18.18 15.28 7.86
C LEU A 108 -16.76 15.57 8.36
N SER A 109 -16.17 16.69 7.95
CA SER A 109 -14.86 17.15 8.43
C SER A 109 -14.86 17.39 9.94
N GLU A 110 -15.93 18.00 10.48
CA GLU A 110 -16.09 18.21 11.91
C GLU A 110 -16.35 16.91 12.67
N ILE A 111 -17.19 16.02 12.12
CA ILE A 111 -17.50 14.73 12.75
C ILE A 111 -16.27 13.82 12.83
N PHE A 112 -15.44 13.80 11.78
CA PHE A 112 -14.31 12.88 11.68
C PHE A 112 -12.95 13.51 12.01
N GLY A 113 -12.86 14.83 12.17
CA GLY A 113 -11.62 15.54 12.48
C GLY A 113 -10.60 15.49 11.34
N ILE A 114 -11.05 15.56 10.09
CA ILE A 114 -10.17 15.51 8.89
C ILE A 114 -10.51 16.61 7.91
N ASP A 115 -9.64 16.87 6.95
CA ASP A 115 -9.89 17.88 5.91
C ASP A 115 -11.14 17.58 5.05
N ALA A 116 -11.96 18.61 4.82
CA ALA A 116 -13.20 18.51 4.04
C ALA A 116 -12.94 18.14 2.57
N GLY A 117 -11.78 18.50 2.01
CA GLY A 117 -11.37 18.15 0.66
C GLY A 117 -11.29 16.64 0.41
N ARG A 118 -11.17 15.83 1.46
CA ARG A 118 -11.21 14.35 1.34
C ARG A 118 -12.58 13.80 0.94
N PHE A 119 -13.62 14.61 0.99
CA PHE A 119 -14.99 14.25 0.62
C PHE A 119 -15.48 14.93 -0.66
N ILE A 120 -14.60 15.57 -1.43
CA ILE A 120 -14.95 16.31 -2.66
C ILE A 120 -14.20 15.74 -3.85
#